data_AF-H8ZI04-F1
#
_entry.id   AF-H8ZI04-F1
#
_cell.length_a   1.000
_cell.length_b   1.000
_cell.length_c   1.000
_cell.angle_alpha   90.00
_cell.angle_beta   90.00
_cell.angle_gamma   90.00
#
_symmetry.space_group_name_H-M   'P 1'
#
loop_
_entity.id
_entity.type
_entity.pdbx_description
1 polymer ?
#
loop_
_entity_poly.entity_id
_entity_poly.type
_entity_poly.pdbx_seq_one_letter_code
_entity_poly.pdbx_strand_id
1 'polypeptide(L)'
;MDDDAGDASPPPGPAPLAATGAPSLRDMAASPTSSRSVTETVNGSHRFVIQGYSLAKGMGVGKHIASETFTVGGYQWAIYFYPDGKNPEDNSAYVSVFIALASEGTDVRALFELTLQDQSGKGKHKVHSHFDRSLESGPYTLKYRGSMWGYKRFFRRTALETSDFLKDDCLRINCTVGVVVSTIDYSRPHSIQVPDSDIGYHFGSLLDSNEGVDVILNVSGERFHAHKLVLAARSTVFRSKLFDDESEGDKNEVNESEDLKEIVLDDLEPKVFKAMLHFIYRDTLVDDYELDASSSMGSIFDTLAAKLLAAADKYDLGRLRLLCESYLCKGISVASVANTLATGESHHAMELKAVCLKFAAENLSAVIRTDGFDYLKDNCPSLQSEILRTVAGCEEPCSSGGKSQSVWGQLSDGGDTSGRRVRPRI
;
A
#
# COMPACT_ATOMS: atom_id res chain seq x y z
N MET A 1 -13.61 -101.81 -5.15
CA MET A 1 -12.38 -101.11 -5.59
C MET A 1 -12.84 -100.34 -6.81
N ASP A 2 -13.53 -99.25 -6.53
CA ASP A 2 -14.49 -98.57 -7.41
C ASP A 2 -13.79 -97.35 -8.01
N ASP A 3 -13.57 -97.34 -9.33
CA ASP A 3 -14.43 -96.78 -10.41
C ASP A 3 -14.36 -95.23 -10.42
N ASP A 4 -13.58 -94.60 -11.31
CA ASP A 4 -13.73 -94.40 -12.77
C ASP A 4 -14.74 -93.31 -13.19
N ALA A 5 -14.23 -92.45 -14.06
CA ALA A 5 -14.81 -91.53 -15.06
C ALA A 5 -16.19 -90.84 -14.94
N GLY A 6 -16.21 -89.60 -15.44
CA GLY A 6 -17.35 -88.97 -16.12
C GLY A 6 -17.43 -87.47 -15.84
N ASP A 7 -17.76 -86.55 -16.75
CA ASP A 7 -18.02 -86.57 -18.19
C ASP A 7 -18.07 -85.09 -18.63
N ALA A 8 -17.67 -84.78 -19.86
CA ALA A 8 -17.63 -83.42 -20.40
C ALA A 8 -18.93 -83.10 -21.16
N SER A 9 -19.48 -81.89 -20.98
CA SER A 9 -20.56 -81.35 -21.81
C SER A 9 -20.12 -80.06 -22.55
N PRO A 10 -20.58 -79.84 -23.81
CA PRO A 10 -20.00 -78.87 -24.75
C PRO A 10 -20.57 -77.44 -24.59
N PRO A 11 -19.96 -76.41 -25.19
CA PRO A 11 -20.35 -75.03 -24.96
C PRO A 11 -21.55 -74.61 -25.83
N PRO A 12 -22.49 -73.78 -25.31
CA PRO A 12 -23.38 -73.01 -26.16
C PRO A 12 -22.77 -71.65 -26.53
N GLY A 13 -22.97 -71.24 -27.78
CA GLY A 13 -22.28 -70.14 -28.49
C GLY A 13 -22.59 -68.70 -28.01
N PRO A 14 -21.99 -67.70 -28.68
CA PRO A 14 -21.99 -66.32 -28.22
C PRO A 14 -23.38 -65.69 -28.33
N ALA A 15 -23.83 -65.08 -27.22
CA ALA A 15 -25.04 -64.28 -27.18
C ALA A 15 -24.85 -62.93 -27.92
N PRO A 16 -25.91 -62.32 -28.47
CA PRO A 16 -25.81 -61.10 -29.28
C PRO A 16 -25.37 -59.91 -28.44
N LEU A 17 -24.51 -59.06 -29.02
CA LEU A 17 -24.10 -57.76 -28.49
C LEU A 17 -25.33 -56.89 -28.15
N ALA A 18 -25.58 -56.71 -26.86
CA ALA A 18 -26.55 -55.74 -26.37
C ALA A 18 -25.97 -54.33 -26.59
N ALA A 19 -26.71 -53.54 -27.36
CA ALA A 19 -26.41 -52.16 -27.66
C ALA A 19 -26.18 -51.33 -26.38
N THR A 20 -25.14 -50.50 -26.43
CA THR A 20 -24.80 -49.45 -25.48
C THR A 20 -26.00 -48.56 -25.16
N GLY A 21 -26.60 -48.75 -24.00
CA GLY A 21 -27.47 -47.76 -23.38
C GLY A 21 -26.61 -46.67 -22.76
N ALA A 22 -26.66 -45.46 -23.32
CA ALA A 22 -26.07 -44.27 -22.72
C ALA A 22 -26.62 -44.07 -21.29
N PRO A 23 -25.79 -43.71 -20.29
CA PRO A 23 -26.29 -43.45 -18.96
C PRO A 23 -27.20 -42.22 -18.98
N SER A 24 -28.44 -42.40 -18.55
CA SER A 24 -29.40 -41.31 -18.37
C SER A 24 -28.89 -40.34 -17.31
N LEU A 25 -28.71 -39.08 -17.70
CA LEU A 25 -28.49 -37.93 -16.81
C LEU A 25 -29.72 -37.72 -15.92
N ARG A 26 -29.83 -38.44 -14.80
CA ARG A 26 -30.65 -38.03 -13.66
C ARG A 26 -29.98 -38.40 -12.34
N ASP A 27 -29.99 -37.40 -11.47
CA ASP A 27 -29.65 -37.38 -10.04
C ASP A 27 -28.17 -37.35 -9.65
N MET A 28 -27.46 -36.32 -10.13
CA MET A 28 -26.47 -35.67 -9.25
C MET A 28 -27.23 -34.98 -8.11
N ALA A 29 -27.50 -35.69 -7.02
CA ALA A 29 -27.91 -35.06 -5.78
C ALA A 29 -26.82 -34.05 -5.40
N ALA A 30 -27.11 -32.76 -5.55
CA ALA A 30 -26.21 -31.68 -5.17
C ALA A 30 -25.79 -31.92 -3.71
N SER A 31 -24.50 -32.15 -3.50
CA SER A 31 -23.98 -32.33 -2.15
C SER A 31 -24.35 -31.09 -1.32
N PRO A 32 -24.82 -31.25 -0.06
CA PRO A 32 -25.22 -30.12 0.75
C PRO A 32 -24.04 -29.19 0.93
N THR A 33 -24.18 -27.94 0.48
CA THR A 33 -23.19 -26.89 0.73
C THR A 33 -23.43 -26.32 2.12
N SER A 34 -22.35 -26.09 2.86
CA SER A 34 -22.38 -25.44 4.16
C SER A 34 -21.33 -24.34 4.16
N SER A 35 -21.68 -23.19 4.74
CA SER A 35 -20.75 -22.09 4.97
C SER A 35 -20.82 -21.68 6.44
N ARG A 36 -19.67 -21.27 6.99
CA ARG A 36 -19.57 -20.71 8.35
C ARG A 36 -19.00 -19.30 8.27
N SER A 37 -19.79 -18.33 8.72
CA SER A 37 -19.29 -16.97 8.97
C SER A 37 -18.62 -16.96 10.33
N VAL A 38 -17.34 -16.62 10.38
CA VAL A 38 -16.61 -16.41 11.63
C VAL A 38 -16.40 -14.90 11.78
N THR A 39 -16.96 -14.35 12.85
CA THR A 39 -16.77 -12.95 13.20
C THR A 39 -15.91 -12.88 14.44
N GLU A 40 -14.74 -12.27 14.32
CA GLU A 40 -13.77 -12.12 15.39
C GLU A 40 -13.33 -10.67 15.54
N THR A 41 -12.57 -10.37 16.59
CA THR A 41 -12.02 -9.03 16.84
C THR A 41 -10.50 -9.06 16.76
N VAL A 42 -9.94 -8.22 15.89
CA VAL A 42 -8.50 -7.95 15.87
C VAL A 42 -8.23 -6.85 16.89
N ASN A 43 -7.52 -7.19 17.96
CA ASN A 43 -7.25 -6.28 19.06
C ASN A 43 -5.87 -5.64 18.94
N GLY A 44 -5.78 -4.36 19.27
CA GLY A 44 -4.51 -3.64 19.38
C GLY A 44 -4.61 -2.55 20.44
N SER A 45 -3.47 -2.21 21.07
CA SER A 45 -3.43 -1.22 22.15
C SER A 45 -2.40 -0.13 21.86
N HIS A 46 -2.71 1.09 22.29
CA HIS A 46 -1.85 2.25 22.13
C HIS A 46 -1.79 3.07 23.41
N ARG A 47 -0.57 3.44 23.82
CA ARG A 47 -0.31 4.24 25.01
C ARG A 47 0.00 5.67 24.60
N PHE A 48 -0.85 6.59 25.02
CA PHE A 48 -0.71 8.02 24.79
C PHE A 48 -0.29 8.74 26.07
N VAL A 49 0.84 9.43 26.00
CA VAL A 49 1.43 10.18 27.10
C VAL A 49 1.34 11.66 26.79
N ILE A 50 0.68 12.42 27.67
CA ILE A 50 0.57 13.87 27.58
C ILE A 50 1.46 14.46 28.65
N GLN A 51 2.59 15.00 28.25
CA GLN A 51 3.49 15.76 29.12
C GLN A 51 3.18 17.25 28.99
N GLY A 52 3.13 17.97 30.12
CA GLY A 52 2.75 19.39 30.11
C GLY A 52 1.24 19.62 30.24
N TYR A 53 0.52 18.80 31.02
CA TYR A 53 -0.93 18.95 31.19
C TYR A 53 -1.35 20.37 31.65
N SER A 54 -0.53 21.00 32.48
CA SER A 54 -0.73 22.37 32.97
C SER A 54 -0.76 23.41 31.85
N LEU A 55 -0.08 23.16 30.73
CA LEU A 55 -0.10 23.99 29.51
C LEU A 55 -1.26 23.61 28.58
N ALA A 56 -1.71 22.36 28.65
CA ALA A 56 -2.84 21.84 27.88
C ALA A 56 -4.20 22.29 28.42
N LYS A 57 -4.32 22.54 29.72
CA LYS A 57 -5.57 23.05 30.30
C LYS A 57 -5.76 24.54 29.97
N GLY A 58 -7.00 24.94 29.70
CA GLY A 58 -7.31 26.32 29.26
C GLY A 58 -7.19 26.57 27.75
N MET A 59 -6.94 25.53 26.93
CA MET A 59 -7.01 25.63 25.47
C MET A 59 -8.41 25.96 24.94
N GLY A 60 -9.45 25.74 25.76
CA GLY A 60 -10.84 26.05 25.44
C GLY A 60 -11.65 24.80 25.07
N VAL A 61 -12.96 24.90 25.31
CA VAL A 61 -13.92 23.82 25.02
C VAL A 61 -13.85 23.41 23.55
N GLY A 62 -13.85 22.10 23.30
CA GLY A 62 -13.80 21.53 21.96
C GLY A 62 -12.41 21.49 21.32
N LYS A 63 -11.39 22.05 21.98
CA LYS A 63 -9.98 21.85 21.59
C LYS A 63 -9.44 20.57 22.20
N HIS A 64 -8.62 19.86 21.43
CA HIS A 64 -8.07 18.56 21.84
C HIS A 64 -6.59 18.43 21.50
N ILE A 65 -5.97 17.46 22.17
CA ILE A 65 -4.67 16.92 21.83
C ILE A 65 -4.91 15.54 21.22
N ALA A 66 -4.31 15.30 20.05
CA ALA A 66 -4.34 14.01 19.38
C ALA A 66 -3.08 13.20 19.71
N SER A 67 -3.22 11.90 19.87
CA SER A 67 -2.08 10.98 19.82
C SER A 67 -1.55 10.85 18.39
N GLU A 68 -0.37 10.25 18.24
CA GLU A 68 0.02 9.66 16.96
C GLU A 68 -1.00 8.60 16.53
N THR A 69 -1.04 8.34 15.23
CA THR A 69 -1.91 7.30 14.68
C THR A 69 -1.32 5.92 14.95
N PHE A 70 -2.20 4.94 15.17
CA PHE A 70 -1.81 3.54 15.36
C PHE A 70 -2.74 2.61 14.60
N THR A 71 -2.22 1.47 14.16
CA THR A 71 -2.93 0.56 13.24
C THR A 71 -3.52 -0.63 13.99
N VAL A 72 -4.83 -0.86 13.80
CA VAL A 72 -5.54 -2.05 14.30
C VAL A 72 -6.57 -2.48 13.27
N GLY A 73 -6.60 -3.78 12.94
CA GLY A 73 -7.57 -4.36 12.01
C GLY A 73 -7.53 -3.76 10.60
N GLY A 74 -6.37 -3.28 10.15
CA GLY A 74 -6.21 -2.64 8.84
C GLY A 74 -6.59 -1.15 8.79
N TYR A 75 -7.01 -0.55 9.90
CA TYR A 75 -7.39 0.85 9.99
C TYR A 75 -6.45 1.63 10.90
N GLN A 76 -6.30 2.93 10.63
CA GLN A 76 -5.55 3.84 11.49
C GLN A 76 -6.49 4.53 12.48
N TRP A 77 -6.05 4.63 13.72
CA TRP A 77 -6.81 5.14 14.86
C TRP A 77 -6.01 6.22 15.57
N ALA A 78 -6.68 7.16 16.23
CA ALA A 78 -6.05 8.16 17.10
C ALA A 78 -6.88 8.40 18.36
N ILE A 79 -6.21 8.75 19.46
CA ILE A 79 -6.86 9.10 20.73
C ILE A 79 -6.94 10.62 20.81
N TYR A 80 -8.14 11.16 21.03
CA TYR A 80 -8.38 12.59 21.23
C TYR A 80 -8.70 12.88 22.69
N PHE A 81 -7.85 13.68 23.32
CA PHE A 81 -8.03 14.15 24.70
C PHE A 81 -8.45 15.62 24.71
N TYR A 82 -9.59 15.92 25.34
CA TYR A 82 -10.13 17.27 25.50
C TYR A 82 -9.97 17.72 26.96
N PRO A 83 -8.95 18.54 27.30
CA PRO A 83 -8.72 18.97 28.68
C PRO A 83 -9.89 19.80 29.23
N ASP A 84 -10.47 20.65 28.38
CA ASP A 84 -11.56 21.57 28.74
C ASP A 84 -12.96 21.05 28.44
N GLY A 85 -13.06 19.77 28.06
CA GLY A 85 -14.29 19.10 27.64
C GLY A 85 -14.58 19.30 26.15
N LYS A 86 -15.34 18.36 25.57
CA LYS A 86 -15.71 18.42 24.15
C LYS A 86 -16.83 19.41 23.84
N ASN A 87 -17.82 19.52 24.73
CA ASN A 87 -19.02 20.34 24.55
C ASN A 87 -19.12 21.44 25.62
N PRO A 88 -19.70 22.61 25.30
CA PRO A 88 -19.86 23.71 26.26
C PRO A 88 -20.89 23.43 27.35
N GLU A 89 -21.81 22.50 27.10
CA GLU A 89 -22.89 22.07 28.02
C GLU A 89 -22.38 21.64 29.40
N ASP A 90 -21.14 21.16 29.49
CA ASP A 90 -20.56 20.66 30.72
C ASP A 90 -19.75 21.72 31.49
N ASN A 91 -19.81 23.01 31.07
CA ASN A 91 -19.11 24.15 31.69
C ASN A 91 -17.62 23.88 31.96
N SER A 92 -16.97 23.11 31.08
CA SER A 92 -15.61 22.63 31.31
C SER A 92 -15.44 21.96 32.68
N ALA A 93 -16.39 21.17 33.18
CA ALA A 93 -16.23 20.47 34.46
C ALA A 93 -15.51 19.11 34.31
N TYR A 94 -15.44 18.58 33.09
CA TYR A 94 -14.93 17.25 32.78
C TYR A 94 -13.84 17.32 31.71
N VAL A 95 -12.91 16.36 31.78
CA VAL A 95 -12.09 15.99 30.63
C VAL A 95 -12.85 14.97 29.78
N SER A 96 -12.66 15.02 28.47
CA SER A 96 -13.26 14.06 27.54
C SER A 96 -12.18 13.27 26.81
N VAL A 97 -12.46 12.01 26.51
CA VAL A 97 -11.54 11.11 25.79
C VAL A 97 -12.32 10.35 24.73
N PHE A 98 -11.79 10.35 23.50
CA PHE A 98 -12.38 9.68 22.36
C PHE A 98 -11.34 8.88 21.60
N ILE A 99 -11.78 7.80 20.99
CA ILE A 99 -11.07 7.16 19.88
C ILE A 99 -11.68 7.65 18.57
N ALA A 100 -10.83 8.01 17.60
CA ALA A 100 -11.21 8.46 16.28
C ALA A 100 -10.63 7.56 15.19
N LEU A 101 -11.39 7.36 14.12
CA LEU A 101 -10.91 6.72 12.89
C LEU A 101 -10.09 7.75 12.10
N ALA A 102 -8.79 7.48 11.90
CA ALA A 102 -7.87 8.40 11.24
C ALA A 102 -7.65 8.07 9.75
N SER A 103 -7.84 6.81 9.35
CA SER A 103 -7.81 6.37 7.94
C SER A 103 -9.17 6.51 7.26
N GLU A 104 -9.19 6.42 5.93
CA GLU A 104 -10.45 6.20 5.20
C GLU A 104 -11.06 4.84 5.58
N GLY A 105 -12.39 4.81 5.67
CA GLY A 105 -13.14 3.60 6.02
C GLY A 105 -14.63 3.90 6.17
N THR A 106 -15.47 2.99 5.69
CA THR A 106 -16.93 3.08 5.79
C THR A 106 -17.46 2.02 6.74
N ASP A 107 -18.35 2.44 7.65
CA ASP A 107 -19.03 1.57 8.63
C ASP A 107 -18.12 0.58 9.38
N VAL A 108 -16.94 1.06 9.81
CA VAL A 108 -15.97 0.27 10.58
C VAL A 108 -16.56 -0.06 11.94
N ARG A 109 -16.75 -1.35 12.24
CA ARG A 109 -17.25 -1.80 13.55
C ARG A 109 -16.10 -2.09 14.50
N ALA A 110 -16.12 -1.44 15.66
CA ALA A 110 -15.08 -1.62 16.67
C ALA A 110 -15.61 -1.58 18.10
N LEU A 111 -14.97 -2.36 18.97
CA LEU A 111 -15.02 -2.23 20.42
C LEU A 111 -13.82 -1.39 20.85
N PHE A 112 -13.95 -0.72 21.99
CA PHE A 112 -12.82 0.00 22.56
C PHE A 112 -12.84 -0.02 24.10
N GLU A 113 -11.66 0.16 24.65
CA GLU A 113 -11.41 0.44 26.06
C GLU A 113 -10.55 1.69 26.17
N LEU A 114 -10.92 2.57 27.09
CA LEU A 114 -10.15 3.76 27.44
C LEU A 114 -9.80 3.72 28.91
N THR A 115 -8.50 3.74 29.18
CA THR A 115 -7.93 3.55 30.51
C THR A 115 -7.05 4.73 30.89
N LEU A 116 -7.38 5.37 32.01
CA LEU A 116 -6.53 6.36 32.65
C LEU A 116 -5.59 5.67 33.64
N GLN A 117 -4.29 5.82 33.43
CA GLN A 117 -3.32 5.06 34.20
C GLN A 117 -3.08 5.67 35.59
N ASP A 118 -3.28 4.89 36.66
CA ASP A 118 -2.76 5.20 37.99
C ASP A 118 -1.23 5.21 37.98
N GLN A 119 -0.65 6.28 38.52
CA GLN A 119 0.79 6.48 38.60
C GLN A 119 1.33 6.34 40.03
N SER A 120 0.48 6.00 41.01
CA SER A 120 0.91 5.74 42.40
C SER A 120 1.57 4.37 42.61
N GLY A 121 1.49 3.47 41.62
CA GLY A 121 1.94 2.09 41.72
C GLY A 121 0.94 1.14 42.39
N LYS A 122 -0.28 1.60 42.71
CA LYS A 122 -1.33 0.79 43.35
C LYS A 122 -2.22 0.05 42.35
N GLY A 123 -2.05 0.30 41.05
CA GLY A 123 -2.78 -0.36 39.96
C GLY A 123 -4.25 0.05 39.87
N LYS A 124 -4.64 1.18 40.47
CA LYS A 124 -6.05 1.64 40.52
C LYS A 124 -6.44 2.44 39.28
N HIS A 125 -6.32 1.83 38.11
CA HIS A 125 -6.66 2.47 36.83
C HIS A 125 -8.14 2.81 36.74
N LYS A 126 -8.48 3.92 36.07
CA LYS A 126 -9.85 4.21 35.68
C LYS A 126 -10.10 3.66 34.29
N VAL A 127 -10.87 2.59 34.21
CA VAL A 127 -11.16 1.85 32.97
C VAL A 127 -12.60 2.09 32.56
N HIS A 128 -12.82 2.36 31.27
CA HIS A 128 -14.13 2.22 30.63
C HIS A 128 -13.99 1.29 29.42
N SER A 129 -14.52 0.07 29.54
CA SER A 129 -14.39 -1.00 28.55
C SER A 129 -15.73 -1.37 27.93
N HIS A 130 -15.73 -1.62 26.62
CA HIS A 130 -16.88 -2.17 25.89
C HIS A 130 -16.70 -3.63 25.48
N PHE A 131 -15.55 -4.25 25.77
CA PHE A 131 -15.31 -5.66 25.45
C PHE A 131 -16.26 -6.58 26.23
N ASP A 132 -16.54 -6.26 27.49
CA ASP A 132 -17.39 -7.07 28.38
C ASP A 132 -18.90 -6.89 28.14
N ARG A 133 -19.32 -5.89 27.35
CA ARG A 133 -20.73 -5.57 27.06
C ARG A 133 -21.15 -5.86 25.62
N SER A 134 -20.34 -6.62 24.90
CA SER A 134 -20.53 -6.90 23.48
C SER A 134 -21.90 -7.54 23.16
N LEU A 135 -22.48 -8.32 24.08
CA LEU A 135 -23.79 -8.97 23.90
C LEU A 135 -25.00 -8.03 24.07
N GLU A 136 -24.86 -6.93 24.82
CA GLU A 136 -25.97 -6.01 25.12
C GLU A 136 -26.08 -4.86 24.11
N SER A 137 -24.96 -4.22 23.80
CA SER A 137 -24.93 -3.01 22.97
C SER A 137 -24.23 -3.19 21.62
N GLY A 138 -23.54 -4.32 21.42
CA GLY A 138 -22.75 -4.57 20.23
C GLY A 138 -21.54 -3.62 20.05
N PRO A 139 -20.75 -3.83 19.00
CA PRO A 139 -19.67 -2.93 18.59
C PRO A 139 -20.20 -1.58 18.07
N TYR A 140 -19.40 -0.52 18.22
CA TYR A 140 -19.71 0.80 17.67
C TYR A 140 -19.35 0.88 16.20
N THR A 141 -20.15 1.59 15.41
CA THR A 141 -19.88 1.85 13.99
C THR A 141 -19.28 3.23 13.80
N LEU A 142 -18.10 3.30 13.19
CA LEU A 142 -17.43 4.52 12.74
C LEU A 142 -17.61 4.65 11.23
N LYS A 143 -18.40 5.65 10.82
CA LYS A 143 -18.95 5.71 9.46
C LYS A 143 -17.99 6.23 8.40
N TYR A 144 -17.04 7.07 8.79
CA TYR A 144 -16.13 7.78 7.89
C TYR A 144 -14.92 8.28 8.67
N ARG A 145 -13.87 8.72 7.96
CA ARG A 145 -12.67 9.31 8.54
C ARG A 145 -12.99 10.52 9.43
N GLY A 146 -12.49 10.52 10.65
CA GLY A 146 -12.78 11.55 11.67
C GLY A 146 -14.02 11.25 12.52
N SER A 147 -14.78 10.20 12.20
CA SER A 147 -15.79 9.67 13.13
C SER A 147 -15.13 9.23 14.43
N MET A 148 -15.79 9.45 15.56
CA MET A 148 -15.21 9.19 16.88
C MET A 148 -16.23 8.72 17.91
N TRP A 149 -15.78 7.85 18.80
CA TRP A 149 -16.56 7.33 19.93
C TRP A 149 -15.76 7.45 21.23
N GLY A 150 -16.47 7.62 22.35
CA GLY A 150 -15.83 7.85 23.64
C GLY A 150 -16.73 8.57 24.62
N TYR A 151 -16.13 9.23 25.59
CA TYR A 151 -16.82 9.74 26.77
C TYR A 151 -16.66 11.26 26.89
N LYS A 152 -17.79 11.97 26.75
CA LYS A 152 -17.86 13.42 27.00
C LYS A 152 -17.50 13.76 28.46
N ARG A 153 -17.98 12.96 29.41
CA ARG A 153 -17.73 13.11 30.85
C ARG A 153 -16.80 12.00 31.35
N PHE A 154 -15.62 11.89 30.77
CA PHE A 154 -14.71 10.79 31.08
C PHE A 154 -14.25 10.84 32.55
N PHE A 155 -13.77 12.00 33.02
CA PHE A 155 -13.44 12.22 34.43
C PHE A 155 -13.59 13.68 34.83
N ARG A 156 -13.94 13.98 36.08
CA ARG A 156 -14.03 15.38 36.56
C ARG A 156 -12.64 16.00 36.57
N ARG A 157 -12.50 17.22 36.05
CA ARG A 157 -11.19 17.88 35.95
C ARG A 157 -10.57 18.13 37.33
N THR A 158 -11.32 18.69 38.26
CA THR A 158 -10.83 18.97 39.63
C THR A 158 -10.39 17.70 40.37
N ALA A 159 -11.07 16.58 40.11
CA ALA A 159 -10.68 15.28 40.63
C ALA A 159 -9.43 14.74 39.93
N LEU A 160 -9.29 14.95 38.62
CA LEU A 160 -8.10 14.57 37.85
C LEU A 160 -6.84 15.25 38.41
N GLU A 161 -6.91 16.58 38.55
CA GLU A 161 -5.79 17.42 38.96
C GLU A 161 -5.29 17.13 40.38
N THR A 162 -6.13 16.53 41.22
CA THR A 162 -5.78 16.14 42.60
C THR A 162 -5.54 14.63 42.77
N SER A 163 -5.66 13.84 41.68
CA SER A 163 -5.54 12.39 41.72
C SER A 163 -4.13 11.88 41.44
N ASP A 164 -3.92 10.59 41.68
CA ASP A 164 -2.70 9.89 41.28
C ASP A 164 -2.64 9.55 39.77
N PHE A 165 -3.62 9.99 38.98
CA PHE A 165 -3.59 9.85 37.51
C PHE A 165 -2.73 10.91 36.82
N LEU A 166 -2.53 12.07 37.47
CA LEU A 166 -1.67 13.15 36.99
C LEU A 166 -0.47 13.29 37.94
N LYS A 167 0.73 12.97 37.47
CA LYS A 167 1.98 13.08 38.22
C LYS A 167 3.03 13.74 37.34
N ASP A 168 3.85 14.62 37.92
CA ASP A 168 4.92 15.32 37.22
C ASP A 168 4.45 16.01 35.92
N ASP A 169 3.27 16.62 35.99
CA ASP A 169 2.56 17.25 34.87
C ASP A 169 2.31 16.32 33.66
N CYS A 170 2.26 15.02 33.91
CA CYS A 170 2.14 13.97 32.92
C CYS A 170 0.87 13.15 33.13
N LEU A 171 0.08 12.98 32.06
CA LEU A 171 -1.08 12.09 32.00
C LEU A 171 -0.79 10.90 31.08
N ARG A 172 -1.24 9.71 31.46
CA ARG A 172 -1.08 8.49 30.64
C ARG A 172 -2.43 7.84 30.37
N ILE A 173 -2.77 7.74 29.09
CA ILE A 173 -4.00 7.12 28.61
C ILE A 173 -3.62 5.88 27.80
N ASN A 174 -4.18 4.73 28.13
CA ASN A 174 -4.10 3.54 27.31
C ASN A 174 -5.43 3.34 26.59
N CYS A 175 -5.39 3.07 25.30
CA CYS A 175 -6.56 2.70 24.53
C CYS A 175 -6.36 1.33 23.90
N THR A 176 -7.35 0.44 24.08
CA THR A 176 -7.42 -0.82 23.35
C THR A 176 -8.58 -0.76 22.37
N VAL A 177 -8.34 -1.09 21.11
CA VAL A 177 -9.36 -1.16 20.06
C VAL A 177 -9.47 -2.60 19.60
N GLY A 178 -10.69 -3.08 19.42
CA GLY A 178 -11.02 -4.40 18.87
C GLY A 178 -11.85 -4.25 17.62
N VAL A 179 -11.22 -4.34 16.46
CA VAL A 179 -11.89 -4.18 15.15
C VAL A 179 -12.55 -5.49 14.76
N VAL A 180 -13.84 -5.42 14.44
CA VAL A 180 -14.64 -6.59 14.10
C VAL A 180 -14.37 -6.97 12.65
N VAL A 181 -13.83 -8.17 12.43
CA VAL A 181 -13.55 -8.73 11.12
C VAL A 181 -14.41 -9.96 10.92
N SER A 182 -15.07 -10.07 9.77
CA SER A 182 -15.84 -11.25 9.39
C SER A 182 -15.14 -11.95 8.24
N THR A 183 -14.79 -13.21 8.45
CA THR A 183 -14.26 -14.09 7.41
C THR A 183 -15.29 -15.20 7.13
N ILE A 184 -15.34 -15.63 5.87
CA ILE A 184 -16.12 -16.81 5.48
C ILE A 184 -15.13 -17.98 5.50
N ASP A 185 -15.24 -18.84 6.51
CA ASP A 185 -14.48 -20.07 6.58
C ASP A 185 -15.03 -21.03 5.52
N TYR A 186 -14.30 -21.19 4.43
CA TYR A 186 -14.38 -22.42 3.65
C TYR A 186 -13.53 -23.44 4.41
N SER A 187 -14.14 -24.56 4.81
CA SER A 187 -13.43 -25.71 5.38
C SER A 187 -12.46 -26.29 4.35
N ARG A 188 -11.26 -25.70 4.22
CA ARG A 188 -10.16 -26.28 3.48
C ARG A 188 -9.62 -27.46 4.31
N PRO A 189 -9.71 -28.71 3.83
CA PRO A 189 -9.00 -29.80 4.49
C PRO A 189 -7.50 -29.50 4.41
N HIS A 190 -6.84 -29.36 5.57
CA HIS A 190 -5.39 -29.23 5.76
C HIS A 190 -4.68 -28.25 4.79
N SER A 191 -4.41 -27.03 5.23
CA SER A 191 -3.56 -26.12 4.46
C SER A 191 -2.14 -26.68 4.37
N ILE A 192 -1.79 -27.24 3.22
CA ILE A 192 -0.40 -27.52 2.87
C ILE A 192 0.33 -26.18 2.88
N GLN A 193 1.39 -26.07 3.68
CA GLN A 193 2.27 -24.92 3.65
C GLN A 193 3.06 -24.98 2.34
N VAL A 194 2.79 -24.04 1.44
CA VAL A 194 3.54 -23.90 0.19
C VAL A 194 4.69 -22.94 0.46
N PRO A 195 5.95 -23.35 0.24
CA PRO A 195 7.09 -22.44 0.35
C PRO A 195 6.96 -21.25 -0.62
N ASP A 196 7.63 -20.15 -0.30
CA ASP A 196 7.74 -19.02 -1.23
C ASP A 196 8.42 -19.44 -2.53
N SER A 197 8.12 -18.70 -3.62
CA SER A 197 8.69 -18.97 -4.93
C SER A 197 10.22 -18.78 -4.92
N ASP A 198 10.94 -19.79 -5.38
CA ASP A 198 12.41 -19.80 -5.53
C ASP A 198 12.86 -19.51 -6.98
N ILE A 199 11.92 -19.14 -7.87
CA ILE A 199 12.20 -18.89 -9.29
C ILE A 199 13.29 -17.83 -9.49
N GLY A 200 13.29 -16.76 -8.68
CA GLY A 200 14.30 -15.71 -8.77
C GLY A 200 15.70 -16.20 -8.37
N TYR A 201 15.79 -17.16 -7.44
CA TYR A 201 17.06 -17.81 -7.09
C TYR A 201 17.57 -18.69 -8.23
N HIS A 202 16.68 -19.47 -8.87
CA HIS A 202 17.04 -20.33 -9.99
C HIS A 202 17.54 -19.54 -11.20
N PHE A 203 16.83 -18.48 -11.62
CA PHE A 203 17.31 -17.61 -12.69
C PHE A 203 18.57 -16.84 -12.28
N GLY A 204 18.65 -16.35 -11.05
CA GLY A 204 19.87 -15.74 -10.52
C GLY A 204 21.09 -16.67 -10.61
N SER A 205 20.91 -17.96 -10.34
CA SER A 205 21.98 -18.96 -10.46
C SER A 205 22.46 -19.15 -11.90
N LEU A 206 21.58 -19.02 -12.91
CA LEU A 206 21.98 -19.02 -14.32
C LEU A 206 22.84 -17.80 -14.66
N LEU A 207 22.48 -16.62 -14.11
CA LEU A 207 23.28 -15.41 -14.29
C LEU A 207 24.67 -15.54 -13.63
N ASP A 208 24.75 -16.10 -12.42
CA ASP A 208 26.02 -16.23 -11.69
C ASP A 208 26.96 -17.29 -12.31
N SER A 209 26.39 -18.38 -12.84
CA SER A 209 27.15 -19.50 -13.41
C SER A 209 27.55 -19.31 -14.87
N ASN A 210 26.94 -18.36 -15.57
CA ASN A 210 27.08 -18.15 -17.02
C ASN A 210 26.71 -19.39 -17.86
N GLU A 211 25.89 -20.31 -17.33
CA GLU A 211 25.45 -21.50 -18.05
C GLU A 211 24.41 -21.13 -19.13
N GLY A 212 24.70 -21.45 -20.40
CA GLY A 212 23.76 -21.24 -21.51
C GLY A 212 23.69 -19.82 -22.04
N VAL A 213 24.69 -18.97 -21.71
CA VAL A 213 24.80 -17.60 -22.21
C VAL A 213 24.79 -17.57 -23.74
N ASP A 214 23.99 -16.69 -24.32
CA ASP A 214 23.79 -16.53 -25.77
C ASP A 214 23.92 -15.06 -26.23
N VAL A 215 24.24 -14.14 -25.32
CA VAL A 215 24.48 -12.72 -25.61
C VAL A 215 25.46 -12.10 -24.61
N ILE A 216 26.28 -11.16 -25.09
CA ILE A 216 27.14 -10.30 -24.28
C ILE A 216 26.64 -8.86 -24.38
N LEU A 217 26.47 -8.19 -23.24
CA LEU A 217 26.12 -6.79 -23.16
C LEU A 217 27.36 -6.00 -22.72
N ASN A 218 27.87 -5.14 -23.60
CA ASN A 218 29.03 -4.30 -23.34
C ASN A 218 28.55 -2.91 -22.86
N VAL A 219 28.83 -2.60 -21.60
CA VAL A 219 28.42 -1.35 -20.95
C VAL A 219 29.69 -0.59 -20.59
N SER A 220 29.97 0.49 -21.31
CA SER A 220 31.18 1.30 -21.07
C SER A 220 32.49 0.49 -21.02
N GLY A 221 32.60 -0.59 -21.81
CA GLY A 221 33.78 -1.47 -21.85
C GLY A 221 33.73 -2.67 -20.90
N GLU A 222 32.76 -2.73 -19.98
CA GLU A 222 32.53 -3.89 -19.11
C GLU A 222 31.56 -4.87 -19.79
N ARG A 223 31.97 -6.14 -19.90
CA ARG A 223 31.19 -7.18 -20.57
C ARG A 223 30.35 -7.97 -19.58
N PHE A 224 29.04 -8.02 -19.81
CA PHE A 224 28.07 -8.77 -19.02
C PHE A 224 27.49 -9.92 -19.85
N HIS A 225 27.67 -11.14 -19.36
CA HIS A 225 27.09 -12.34 -19.97
C HIS A 225 25.62 -12.47 -19.56
N ALA A 226 24.73 -12.79 -20.51
CA ALA A 226 23.30 -12.88 -20.26
C ALA A 226 22.56 -13.82 -21.24
N HIS A 227 21.24 -13.89 -21.09
CA HIS A 227 20.35 -14.76 -21.83
C HIS A 227 19.29 -13.93 -22.58
N LYS A 228 19.23 -14.03 -23.91
CA LYS A 228 18.33 -13.24 -24.76
C LYS A 228 16.87 -13.38 -24.33
N LEU A 229 16.43 -14.61 -24.06
CA LEU A 229 15.04 -14.88 -23.69
C LEU A 229 14.67 -14.29 -22.32
N VAL A 230 15.58 -14.30 -21.35
CA VAL A 230 15.32 -13.73 -20.02
C VAL A 230 15.21 -12.20 -20.14
N LEU A 231 16.15 -11.56 -20.84
CA LEU A 231 16.12 -10.11 -21.08
C LEU A 231 14.83 -9.68 -21.81
N ALA A 232 14.50 -10.36 -22.91
CA ALA A 232 13.34 -10.05 -23.74
C ALA A 232 11.99 -10.36 -23.09
N ALA A 233 11.94 -11.31 -22.16
CA ALA A 233 10.72 -11.58 -21.38
C ALA A 233 10.45 -10.48 -20.34
N ARG A 234 11.51 -9.81 -19.87
CA ARG A 234 11.45 -8.86 -18.74
C ARG A 234 11.41 -7.41 -19.19
N SER A 235 11.90 -7.10 -20.39
CA SER A 235 11.91 -5.76 -20.98
C SER A 235 11.52 -5.81 -22.45
N THR A 236 10.50 -5.03 -22.80
CA THR A 236 10.06 -4.83 -24.20
C THR A 236 11.16 -4.17 -25.03
N VAL A 237 11.94 -3.26 -24.42
CA VAL A 237 13.08 -2.60 -25.05
C VAL A 237 14.18 -3.60 -25.40
N PHE A 238 14.55 -4.49 -24.47
CA PHE A 238 15.50 -5.56 -24.79
C PHE A 238 14.94 -6.53 -25.81
N ARG A 239 13.64 -6.86 -25.75
CA ARG A 239 13.00 -7.72 -26.76
C ARG A 239 13.18 -7.14 -28.16
N SER A 240 12.86 -5.87 -28.35
CA SER A 240 13.01 -5.22 -29.65
C SER A 240 14.47 -5.14 -30.09
N LYS A 241 15.39 -4.74 -29.19
CA LYS A 241 16.81 -4.66 -29.51
C LYS A 241 17.44 -6.02 -29.85
N LEU A 242 16.89 -7.11 -29.32
CA LEU A 242 17.41 -8.46 -29.54
C LEU A 242 16.83 -9.13 -30.78
N PHE A 243 15.51 -8.97 -31.01
CA PHE A 243 14.76 -9.76 -31.99
C PHE A 243 14.16 -8.96 -33.15
N ASP A 244 13.96 -7.64 -33.02
CA ASP A 244 13.38 -6.84 -34.11
C ASP A 244 14.46 -6.40 -35.11
N ASP A 245 15.69 -6.11 -34.63
CA ASP A 245 16.86 -5.79 -35.49
C ASP A 245 17.33 -6.99 -36.35
N GLU A 246 16.93 -8.22 -36.01
CA GLU A 246 17.26 -9.42 -36.82
C GLU A 246 16.39 -9.54 -38.08
N SER A 247 15.39 -8.66 -38.28
CA SER A 247 14.43 -8.73 -39.39
C SER A 247 14.71 -7.84 -40.60
N GLU A 248 15.57 -6.81 -40.48
CA GLU A 248 15.72 -5.76 -41.51
C GLU A 248 17.14 -5.64 -42.13
N GLY A 249 18.15 -6.41 -41.69
CA GLY A 249 19.44 -6.35 -42.37
C GLY A 249 20.53 -7.26 -41.82
N ASP A 250 20.53 -8.53 -42.21
CA ASP A 250 21.57 -9.05 -43.10
C ASP A 250 21.22 -10.49 -43.53
N LYS A 251 21.07 -10.68 -44.84
CA LYS A 251 21.04 -12.01 -45.47
C LYS A 251 22.42 -12.37 -46.05
N ASN A 252 23.46 -11.62 -45.71
CA ASN A 252 24.81 -11.89 -46.16
C ASN A 252 25.72 -12.27 -44.99
N GLU A 253 26.60 -13.21 -45.33
CA GLU A 253 27.76 -13.64 -44.56
C GLU A 253 27.47 -14.67 -43.47
N VAL A 254 27.28 -15.89 -43.98
CA VAL A 254 27.99 -17.10 -43.55
C VAL A 254 29.30 -16.73 -42.83
N ASN A 255 29.22 -16.60 -41.51
CA ASN A 255 30.30 -16.94 -40.59
C ASN A 255 29.61 -17.54 -39.36
N GLU A 256 29.46 -18.86 -39.40
CA GLU A 256 29.30 -19.70 -38.22
C GLU A 256 30.57 -19.60 -37.35
N SER A 257 30.86 -18.42 -36.79
CA SER A 257 31.75 -18.38 -35.64
C SER A 257 30.90 -18.59 -34.39
N GLU A 258 31.41 -19.42 -33.47
CA GLU A 258 30.84 -19.71 -32.14
C GLU A 258 30.85 -18.48 -31.22
N ASP A 259 30.97 -17.27 -31.77
CA ASP A 259 31.15 -16.03 -31.02
C ASP A 259 29.79 -15.48 -30.61
N LEU A 260 29.63 -15.24 -29.31
CA LEU A 260 28.43 -14.67 -28.72
C LEU A 260 28.14 -13.28 -29.31
N LYS A 261 26.86 -13.01 -29.65
CA LYS A 261 26.42 -11.68 -30.11
C LYS A 261 26.73 -10.64 -29.04
N GLU A 262 27.59 -9.66 -29.34
CA GLU A 262 27.92 -8.54 -28.46
C GLU A 262 27.05 -7.31 -28.79
N ILE A 263 26.40 -6.71 -27.79
CA ILE A 263 25.54 -5.53 -27.92
C ILE A 263 26.07 -4.43 -27.02
N VAL A 264 26.30 -3.25 -27.59
CA VAL A 264 26.80 -2.08 -26.86
C VAL A 264 25.63 -1.28 -26.26
N LEU A 265 25.78 -0.91 -24.98
CA LEU A 265 24.88 -0.07 -24.19
C LEU A 265 25.66 1.14 -23.66
N ASP A 266 25.67 2.24 -24.43
CA ASP A 266 26.44 3.46 -24.11
C ASP A 266 25.73 4.38 -23.10
N ASP A 267 24.47 4.09 -22.78
CA ASP A 267 23.59 4.95 -22.00
C ASP A 267 23.52 4.58 -20.52
N LEU A 268 24.25 3.55 -20.09
CA LEU A 268 24.24 3.05 -18.73
C LEU A 268 25.65 2.99 -18.15
N GLU A 269 25.73 3.28 -16.85
CA GLU A 269 26.92 3.00 -16.06
C GLU A 269 26.96 1.50 -15.69
N PRO A 270 28.13 0.85 -15.66
CA PRO A 270 28.22 -0.58 -15.36
C PRO A 270 27.56 -0.99 -14.05
N LYS A 271 27.69 -0.16 -12.99
CA LYS A 271 27.04 -0.41 -11.69
C LYS A 271 25.51 -0.38 -11.78
N VAL A 272 24.96 0.58 -12.52
CA VAL A 272 23.50 0.70 -12.74
C VAL A 272 23.00 -0.49 -13.54
N PHE A 273 23.72 -0.85 -14.60
CA PHE A 273 23.38 -2.00 -15.42
C PHE A 273 23.44 -3.31 -14.62
N LYS A 274 24.47 -3.51 -13.77
CA LYS A 274 24.57 -4.67 -12.89
C LYS A 274 23.37 -4.79 -11.95
N ALA A 275 22.94 -3.68 -11.33
CA ALA A 275 21.74 -3.67 -10.47
C ALA A 275 20.45 -3.93 -11.26
N MET A 276 20.34 -3.39 -12.48
CA MET A 276 19.22 -3.67 -13.38
C MET A 276 19.19 -5.15 -13.79
N LEU A 277 20.35 -5.74 -14.10
CA LEU A 277 20.49 -7.15 -14.47
C LEU A 277 20.13 -8.06 -13.29
N HIS A 278 20.55 -7.72 -12.07
CA HIS A 278 20.12 -8.39 -10.84
C HIS A 278 18.58 -8.45 -10.76
N PHE A 279 17.90 -7.32 -10.96
CA PHE A 279 16.43 -7.28 -10.96
C PHE A 279 15.81 -8.13 -12.07
N ILE A 280 16.38 -8.11 -13.28
CA ILE A 280 15.85 -8.86 -14.42
C ILE A 280 15.76 -10.36 -14.08
N TYR A 281 16.78 -10.91 -13.43
CA TYR A 281 16.85 -12.34 -13.09
C TYR A 281 16.20 -12.69 -11.74
N ARG A 282 16.26 -11.79 -10.75
CA ARG A 282 15.88 -12.10 -9.36
C ARG A 282 14.62 -11.36 -8.88
N ASP A 283 14.08 -10.45 -9.70
CA ASP A 283 12.89 -9.64 -9.41
C ASP A 283 12.99 -8.89 -8.06
N THR A 284 14.20 -8.50 -7.68
CA THR A 284 14.53 -7.83 -6.41
C THR A 284 15.57 -6.74 -6.64
N LEU A 285 15.58 -5.72 -5.76
CA LEU A 285 16.66 -4.75 -5.72
C LEU A 285 17.92 -5.40 -5.11
N VAL A 286 19.08 -4.83 -5.42
CA VAL A 286 20.31 -5.11 -4.68
C VAL A 286 20.19 -4.56 -3.25
N ASP A 287 21.05 -5.05 -2.35
CA ASP A 287 21.00 -4.69 -0.94
C ASP A 287 21.10 -3.16 -0.71
N ASP A 288 20.45 -2.69 0.36
CA ASP A 288 20.38 -1.26 0.71
C ASP A 288 21.78 -0.60 0.78
N TYR A 289 22.82 -1.32 1.20
CA TYR A 289 24.19 -0.79 1.24
C TYR A 289 24.78 -0.49 -0.15
N GLU A 290 24.39 -1.25 -1.18
CA GLU A 290 24.81 -0.98 -2.56
C GLU A 290 24.02 0.19 -3.15
N LEU A 291 22.73 0.29 -2.82
CA LEU A 291 21.87 1.40 -3.24
C LEU A 291 22.29 2.75 -2.63
N ASP A 292 22.73 2.73 -1.37
CA ASP A 292 23.23 3.90 -0.64
C ASP A 292 24.69 4.26 -0.96
N ALA A 293 25.40 3.45 -1.74
CA ALA A 293 26.78 3.70 -2.14
C ALA A 293 26.86 4.89 -3.11
N SER A 294 26.77 6.10 -2.56
CA SER A 294 27.01 7.37 -3.24
C SER A 294 28.51 7.57 -3.48
N SER A 295 28.85 8.04 -4.68
CA SER A 295 30.15 8.66 -4.95
C SER A 295 30.33 9.87 -4.02
N SER A 296 31.52 10.01 -3.43
CA SER A 296 31.78 10.86 -2.24
C SER A 296 31.67 12.38 -2.44
N MET A 297 30.91 12.89 -3.41
CA MET A 297 30.68 14.34 -3.62
C MET A 297 29.56 14.64 -4.65
N GLY A 298 28.45 13.90 -4.68
CA GLY A 298 27.41 14.02 -5.72
C GLY A 298 26.06 14.58 -5.27
N SER A 299 25.30 15.15 -6.20
CA SER A 299 23.89 15.55 -6.04
C SER A 299 22.99 14.33 -5.81
N ILE A 300 21.75 14.48 -5.33
CA ILE A 300 20.80 13.35 -5.15
C ILE A 300 20.59 12.54 -6.45
N PHE A 301 20.73 13.21 -7.61
CA PHE A 301 20.71 12.59 -8.94
C PHE A 301 21.81 11.54 -9.16
N ASP A 302 22.89 11.58 -8.37
CA ASP A 302 24.03 10.66 -8.50
C ASP A 302 23.88 9.37 -7.68
N THR A 303 22.80 9.22 -6.91
CA THR A 303 22.55 7.99 -6.16
C THR A 303 22.27 6.83 -7.11
N LEU A 304 22.73 5.62 -6.75
CA LEU A 304 22.48 4.43 -7.55
C LEU A 304 20.97 4.20 -7.74
N ALA A 305 20.16 4.44 -6.70
CA ALA A 305 18.71 4.32 -6.76
C ALA A 305 18.06 5.30 -7.78
N ALA A 306 18.49 6.56 -7.85
CA ALA A 306 17.96 7.52 -8.83
C ALA A 306 18.37 7.15 -10.27
N LYS A 307 19.62 6.73 -10.47
CA LYS A 307 20.09 6.25 -11.79
C LYS A 307 19.40 4.95 -12.21
N LEU A 308 19.14 4.06 -11.26
CA LEU A 308 18.40 2.82 -11.50
C LEU A 308 16.94 3.09 -11.83
N LEU A 309 16.32 4.09 -11.19
CA LEU A 309 14.99 4.57 -11.55
C LEU A 309 14.95 5.07 -13.01
N ALA A 310 15.94 5.86 -13.42
CA ALA A 310 16.07 6.33 -14.80
C ALA A 310 16.23 5.17 -15.80
N ALA A 311 17.06 4.18 -15.47
CA ALA A 311 17.23 2.97 -16.28
C ALA A 311 15.94 2.15 -16.35
N ALA A 312 15.22 2.02 -15.24
CA ALA A 312 13.96 1.29 -15.17
C ALA A 312 12.89 1.90 -16.07
N ASP A 313 12.77 3.22 -16.09
CA ASP A 313 11.86 3.92 -17.01
C ASP A 313 12.28 3.72 -18.47
N LYS A 314 13.57 3.90 -18.77
CA LYS A 314 14.10 3.78 -20.14
C LYS A 314 13.97 2.38 -20.73
N TYR A 315 14.15 1.34 -19.94
CA TYR A 315 14.08 -0.06 -20.37
C TYR A 315 12.70 -0.70 -20.11
N ASP A 316 11.68 0.11 -19.79
CA ASP A 316 10.29 -0.31 -19.57
C ASP A 316 10.15 -1.42 -18.49
N LEU A 317 10.86 -1.24 -17.38
CA LEU A 317 10.86 -2.13 -16.22
C LEU A 317 9.93 -1.58 -15.14
N GLY A 318 8.62 -1.57 -15.40
CA GLY A 318 7.63 -0.90 -14.53
C GLY A 318 7.67 -1.32 -13.05
N ARG A 319 7.88 -2.60 -12.75
CA ARG A 319 8.01 -3.06 -11.35
C ARG A 319 9.32 -2.60 -10.70
N LEU A 320 10.43 -2.55 -11.43
CA LEU A 320 11.69 -1.99 -10.92
C LEU A 320 11.54 -0.50 -10.63
N ARG A 321 10.82 0.22 -11.50
CA ARG A 321 10.51 1.64 -11.30
C ARG A 321 9.81 1.84 -9.95
N LEU A 322 8.73 1.11 -9.68
CA LEU A 322 8.00 1.17 -8.40
C LEU A 322 8.86 0.78 -7.19
N LEU A 323 9.75 -0.20 -7.32
CA LEU A 323 10.69 -0.56 -6.24
C LEU A 323 11.66 0.59 -5.94
N CYS A 324 12.19 1.25 -6.97
CA CYS A 324 13.05 2.42 -6.81
C CYS A 324 12.27 3.61 -6.19
N GLU A 325 11.03 3.85 -6.63
CA GLU A 325 10.13 4.85 -6.05
C GLU A 325 9.92 4.61 -4.55
N SER A 326 9.59 3.37 -4.17
CA SER A 326 9.42 2.97 -2.78
C SER A 326 10.68 3.17 -1.94
N TYR A 327 11.86 2.85 -2.50
CA TYR A 327 13.14 3.07 -1.84
C TYR A 327 13.43 4.56 -1.61
N LEU A 328 13.32 5.37 -2.66
CA LEU A 328 13.58 6.81 -2.61
C LEU A 328 12.62 7.55 -1.67
N CYS A 329 11.39 7.09 -1.53
CA CYS A 329 10.42 7.61 -0.56
C CYS A 329 10.94 7.58 0.89
N LYS A 330 11.79 6.62 1.26
CA LYS A 330 12.37 6.52 2.62
C LYS A 330 13.32 7.67 2.94
N GLY A 331 13.95 8.27 1.91
CA GLY A 331 14.94 9.35 2.03
C GLY A 331 14.38 10.76 1.82
N ILE A 332 13.06 10.91 1.74
CA ILE A 332 12.44 12.23 1.56
C ILE A 332 12.62 13.07 2.83
N SER A 333 13.16 14.26 2.64
CA SER A 333 13.39 15.27 3.67
C SER A 333 13.17 16.65 3.08
N VAL A 334 13.14 17.69 3.93
CA VAL A 334 13.06 19.08 3.46
C VAL A 334 14.18 19.42 2.48
N ALA A 335 15.39 18.92 2.71
CA ALA A 335 16.55 19.19 1.86
C ALA A 335 16.52 18.42 0.52
N SER A 336 15.89 17.24 0.48
CA SER A 336 15.91 16.36 -0.69
C SER A 336 14.65 16.45 -1.56
N VAL A 337 13.49 16.80 -0.99
CA VAL A 337 12.18 16.65 -1.65
C VAL A 337 12.09 17.33 -3.01
N ALA A 338 12.68 18.51 -3.17
CA ALA A 338 12.59 19.25 -4.43
C ALA A 338 13.35 18.55 -5.57
N ASN A 339 14.54 18.02 -5.28
CA ASN A 339 15.32 17.25 -6.24
C ASN A 339 14.67 15.90 -6.53
N THR A 340 14.20 15.20 -5.50
CA THR A 340 13.48 13.93 -5.65
C THR A 340 12.20 14.09 -6.46
N LEU A 341 11.48 15.21 -6.29
CA LEU A 341 10.30 15.53 -7.09
C LEU A 341 10.66 15.73 -8.57
N ALA A 342 11.75 16.45 -8.86
CA ALA A 342 12.24 16.61 -10.24
C ALA A 342 12.65 15.27 -10.87
N THR A 343 13.31 14.39 -10.10
CA THR A 343 13.62 13.02 -10.52
C THR A 343 12.36 12.21 -10.82
N GLY A 344 11.35 12.30 -9.95
CA GLY A 344 10.05 11.64 -10.12
C GLY A 344 9.37 12.03 -11.43
N GLU A 345 9.34 13.33 -11.74
CA GLU A 345 8.81 13.86 -13.00
C GLU A 345 9.61 13.36 -14.21
N SER A 346 10.93 13.46 -14.16
CA SER A 346 11.81 13.18 -15.31
C SER A 346 11.81 11.71 -15.75
N HIS A 347 11.39 10.80 -14.87
CA HIS A 347 11.41 9.35 -15.09
C HIS A 347 10.04 8.70 -14.92
N HIS A 348 8.96 9.47 -15.10
CA HIS A 348 7.57 8.97 -15.04
C HIS A 348 7.24 8.16 -13.78
N ALA A 349 7.86 8.54 -12.66
CA ALA A 349 7.71 7.92 -11.35
C ALA A 349 6.58 8.61 -10.58
N MET A 350 5.35 8.25 -10.96
CA MET A 350 4.13 8.96 -10.55
C MET A 350 3.82 8.84 -9.06
N GLU A 351 4.11 7.69 -8.42
CA GLU A 351 3.85 7.48 -6.99
C GLU A 351 4.85 8.30 -6.15
N LEU A 352 6.14 8.26 -6.52
CA LEU A 352 7.17 9.09 -5.89
C LEU A 352 6.85 10.59 -6.05
N LYS A 353 6.43 11.01 -7.25
CA LYS A 353 6.01 12.39 -7.51
C LYS A 353 4.87 12.80 -6.59
N ALA A 354 3.82 11.98 -6.47
CA ALA A 354 2.66 12.26 -5.63
C ALA A 354 3.05 12.40 -4.14
N VAL A 355 3.89 11.50 -3.63
CA VAL A 355 4.40 11.57 -2.25
C VAL A 355 5.22 12.85 -2.03
N CYS A 356 6.11 13.19 -2.97
CA CYS A 356 6.92 14.40 -2.89
C CYS A 356 6.08 15.67 -2.92
N LEU A 357 5.06 15.75 -3.79
CA LEU A 357 4.13 16.90 -3.86
C LEU A 357 3.43 17.12 -2.52
N LYS A 358 2.91 16.05 -1.92
CA LYS A 358 2.24 16.12 -0.62
C LYS A 358 3.19 16.57 0.49
N PHE A 359 4.37 15.97 0.58
CA PHE A 359 5.37 16.34 1.57
C PHE A 359 5.83 17.80 1.42
N ALA A 360 6.07 18.23 0.17
CA ALA A 360 6.46 19.60 -0.14
C ALA A 360 5.34 20.59 0.23
N ALA A 361 4.08 20.25 -0.03
CA ALA A 361 2.94 21.08 0.35
C ALA A 361 2.82 21.26 1.88
N GLU A 362 3.00 20.18 2.64
CA GLU A 362 2.96 20.19 4.11
C GLU A 362 4.14 20.96 4.73
N ASN A 363 5.28 21.04 4.05
CA ASN A 363 6.52 21.66 4.54
C ASN A 363 6.97 22.88 3.71
N LEU A 364 6.07 23.50 2.96
CA LEU A 364 6.38 24.45 1.89
C LEU A 364 7.31 25.59 2.33
N SER A 365 7.07 26.16 3.51
CA SER A 365 7.85 27.29 4.04
C SER A 365 9.34 26.98 4.20
N ALA A 366 9.69 25.73 4.52
CA ALA A 366 11.06 25.29 4.65
C ALA A 366 11.65 24.90 3.30
N VAL A 367 10.85 24.23 2.45
CA VAL A 367 11.27 23.77 1.11
C VAL A 367 11.63 24.92 0.19
N ILE A 368 10.86 26.03 0.18
CA ILE A 368 11.12 27.21 -0.66
C ILE A 368 12.51 27.82 -0.41
N ARG A 369 13.08 27.60 0.77
CA ARG A 369 14.40 28.13 1.15
C ARG A 369 15.57 27.20 0.79
N THR A 370 15.32 26.10 0.09
CA THR A 370 16.34 25.12 -0.26
C THR A 370 16.85 25.35 -1.67
N ASP A 371 18.14 25.07 -1.90
CA ASP A 371 18.75 25.15 -3.23
C ASP A 371 18.04 24.23 -4.25
N GLY A 372 17.47 23.11 -3.78
CA GLY A 372 16.66 22.22 -4.62
C GLY A 372 15.37 22.87 -5.13
N PHE A 373 14.77 23.78 -4.38
CA PHE A 373 13.59 24.52 -4.85
C PHE A 373 13.96 25.60 -5.87
N ASP A 374 15.14 26.23 -5.73
CA ASP A 374 15.68 27.10 -6.77
C ASP A 374 15.96 26.30 -8.05
N TYR A 375 16.49 25.08 -7.95
CA TYR A 375 16.62 24.19 -9.11
C TYR A 375 15.27 23.90 -9.80
N LEU A 376 14.20 23.63 -9.03
CA LEU A 376 12.86 23.45 -9.59
C LEU A 376 12.36 24.68 -10.34
N LYS A 377 12.69 25.89 -9.86
CA LYS A 377 12.32 27.15 -10.50
C LYS A 377 12.91 27.29 -11.89
N ASP A 378 14.17 26.92 -12.02
CA ASP A 378 14.92 27.13 -13.25
C ASP A 378 14.67 25.99 -14.26
N ASN A 379 14.43 24.75 -13.79
CA ASN A 379 14.38 23.56 -14.64
C ASN A 379 12.99 22.94 -14.78
N CYS A 380 12.09 23.11 -13.81
CA CYS A 380 10.78 22.44 -13.78
C CYS A 380 9.65 23.37 -13.27
N PRO A 381 9.37 24.51 -13.92
CA PRO A 381 8.40 25.49 -13.41
C PRO A 381 6.96 24.96 -13.32
N SER A 382 6.60 23.93 -14.09
CA SER A 382 5.31 23.25 -13.98
C SER A 382 5.09 22.63 -12.60
N LEU A 383 6.14 22.03 -12.01
CA LEU A 383 6.08 21.39 -10.70
C LEU A 383 5.79 22.39 -9.58
N GLN A 384 6.18 23.67 -9.73
CA GLN A 384 5.79 24.70 -8.76
C GLN A 384 4.28 24.93 -8.76
N SER A 385 3.67 24.96 -9.94
CA SER A 385 2.22 25.11 -10.06
C SER A 385 1.50 23.90 -9.47
N GLU A 386 2.05 22.70 -9.65
CA GLU A 386 1.52 21.49 -9.03
C GLU A 386 1.63 21.51 -7.50
N ILE A 387 2.77 21.92 -6.93
CA ILE A 387 2.93 22.09 -5.48
C ILE A 387 1.88 23.08 -4.94
N LEU A 388 1.72 24.24 -5.59
CA LEU A 388 0.73 25.24 -5.18
C LEU A 388 -0.71 24.70 -5.28
N ARG A 389 -0.99 23.89 -6.30
CA ARG A 389 -2.28 23.23 -6.47
C ARG A 389 -2.55 22.22 -5.35
N THR A 390 -1.55 21.41 -5.00
CA THR A 390 -1.62 20.47 -3.86
C THR A 390 -1.84 21.21 -2.54
N VAL A 391 -1.16 22.36 -2.33
CA VAL A 391 -1.35 23.22 -1.14
C VAL A 391 -2.77 23.79 -1.08
N ALA A 392 -3.33 24.19 -2.22
CA ALA A 392 -4.70 24.70 -2.32
C ALA A 392 -5.77 23.62 -2.11
N GLY A 393 -5.39 22.34 -2.03
CA GLY A 393 -6.34 21.22 -1.97
C GLY A 393 -7.09 20.99 -3.28
N CYS A 394 -6.57 21.50 -4.40
CA CYS A 394 -7.15 21.29 -5.72
C CYS A 394 -6.73 19.89 -6.21
N GLU A 395 -7.59 18.89 -6.02
CA GLU A 395 -7.41 17.59 -6.66
C GLU A 395 -7.54 17.75 -8.17
N GLU A 396 -6.50 17.40 -8.94
CA GLU A 396 -6.68 17.14 -10.37
C GLU A 396 -7.30 15.76 -10.55
N PRO A 397 -8.23 15.59 -11.50
CA PRO A 397 -8.69 14.28 -11.89
C PRO A 397 -7.51 13.55 -12.53
N CYS A 398 -6.90 12.61 -11.80
CA CYS A 398 -5.94 11.69 -12.37
C CYS A 398 -6.59 11.01 -13.57
N SER A 399 -6.02 11.20 -14.76
CA SER A 399 -6.35 10.45 -15.96
C SER A 399 -5.90 9.00 -15.79
N SER A 400 -6.63 8.24 -14.97
CA SER A 400 -6.72 6.80 -15.10
C SER A 400 -8.15 6.49 -15.51
N GLY A 401 -8.31 5.87 -16.67
CA GLY A 401 -9.61 5.51 -17.23
C GLY A 401 -10.32 4.52 -16.33
N GLY A 402 -11.17 5.02 -15.44
CA GLY A 402 -12.08 4.23 -14.62
C GLY A 402 -13.30 5.08 -14.29
N LYS A 403 -14.29 5.08 -15.18
CA LYS A 403 -15.56 5.78 -14.96
C LYS A 403 -16.23 5.27 -13.69
N SER A 404 -16.24 6.07 -12.64
CA SER A 404 -17.28 6.01 -11.60
C SER A 404 -18.14 7.27 -11.72
N GLN A 405 -19.24 7.13 -12.44
CA GLN A 405 -20.31 8.13 -12.47
C GLN A 405 -20.98 8.18 -11.10
N SER A 406 -20.80 9.27 -10.35
CA SER A 406 -21.70 9.63 -9.26
C SER A 406 -22.80 10.55 -9.79
N VAL A 407 -23.97 9.96 -10.03
CA VAL A 407 -25.26 10.65 -10.04
C VAL A 407 -25.54 11.13 -8.60
N TRP A 408 -26.20 12.28 -8.45
CA TRP A 408 -26.77 12.96 -7.25
C TRP A 408 -26.16 14.36 -7.08
N GLY A 409 -26.86 15.49 -7.16
CA GLY A 409 -28.24 15.82 -7.46
C GLY A 409 -28.32 17.35 -7.47
N GLN A 410 -29.02 17.91 -8.45
CA GLN A 410 -29.34 19.35 -8.52
C GLN A 410 -30.37 19.70 -7.44
N LEU A 411 -30.09 20.71 -6.61
CA LEU A 411 -31.07 21.64 -6.01
C LEU A 411 -30.29 22.94 -5.72
N SER A 412 -30.51 24.01 -6.49
CA SER A 412 -31.51 25.07 -6.28
C SER A 412 -31.12 25.99 -5.13
N ASP A 413 -30.70 27.21 -5.47
CA ASP A 413 -30.87 28.37 -4.59
C ASP A 413 -31.51 29.52 -5.37
N GLY A 414 -32.50 30.15 -4.72
CA GLY A 414 -33.47 31.05 -5.30
C GLY A 414 -32.97 32.49 -5.40
N GLY A 415 -33.25 33.13 -6.54
CA GLY A 415 -33.15 34.56 -6.72
C GLY A 415 -34.51 35.14 -7.05
N ASP A 416 -35.14 35.78 -6.07
CA ASP A 416 -36.38 36.53 -6.19
C ASP A 416 -36.14 37.82 -6.99
N THR A 417 -36.82 37.99 -8.13
CA THR A 417 -37.00 39.32 -8.73
C THR A 417 -38.43 39.47 -9.26
N SER A 418 -39.26 40.12 -8.47
CA SER A 418 -40.52 40.73 -8.89
C SER A 418 -40.28 41.76 -10.00
N GLY A 419 -40.75 41.50 -11.21
CA GLY A 419 -40.62 42.40 -12.37
C GLY A 419 -41.76 42.24 -13.35
N ARG A 420 -42.91 42.83 -13.00
CA ARG A 420 -44.13 42.95 -13.82
C ARG A 420 -43.81 43.65 -15.15
N ARG A 421 -43.98 42.98 -16.31
CA ARG A 421 -44.22 43.68 -17.59
C ARG A 421 -45.31 43.02 -18.42
N VAL A 422 -46.15 43.91 -18.89
CA VAL A 422 -47.42 43.76 -19.63
C VAL A 422 -47.14 43.36 -21.08
N ARG A 423 -48.02 42.54 -21.65
CA ARG A 423 -48.03 42.12 -23.07
C ARG A 423 -48.23 43.31 -24.03
N PRO A 424 -47.76 43.18 -25.29
CA PRO A 424 -47.55 44.31 -26.19
C PRO A 424 -48.84 44.80 -26.87
N ARG A 425 -48.83 46.06 -27.30
CA ARG A 425 -49.67 46.58 -28.38
C ARG A 425 -48.82 47.42 -29.33
N ILE A 426 -48.83 46.97 -30.59
CA ILE A 426 -48.54 47.63 -31.89
C ILE A 426 -47.16 48.27 -32.03
#